data_AF-I4GX04-F1
#
_entry.id   AF-I4GX04-F1
#
_cell.length_a   1.000
_cell.length_b   1.000
_cell.length_c   1.000
_cell.angle_alpha   90.00
_cell.angle_beta   90.00
_cell.angle_gamma   90.00
#
_symmetry.space_group_name_H-M   'P 1'
#
loop_
_entity.id
_entity.type
_entity.pdbx_description
1 polymer ?
#
loop_
_entity_poly.entity_id
_entity_poly.type
_entity_poly.pdbx_seq_one_letter_code
_entity_poly.pdbx_strand_id
1 'polypeptide(L)' 'MKPVIIHSEATRELDNAIQYYEKQKIGLGLDLLSEIEQALEKIQINPNLGTAHTIEGVR' A
#
# COMPACT_ATOMS: atom_id res chain seq x y z
N MET A 1 16.92 -4.71 -8.73
CA MET A 1 15.48 -4.85 -8.41
C MET A 1 14.71 -3.82 -9.22
N LYS A 2 13.47 -4.11 -9.63
CA LYS A 2 12.65 -3.11 -10.30
C LYS A 2 12.28 -2.00 -9.30
N PRO A 3 12.26 -0.72 -9.71
CA PRO A 3 11.78 0.34 -8.82
C PRO A 3 10.27 0.18 -8.58
N VAL A 4 9.84 0.41 -7.34
CA VAL A 4 8.41 0.55 -7.02
C VAL A 4 8.01 1.98 -7.42
N ILE A 5 7.01 2.09 -8.30
CA ILE A 5 6.42 3.37 -8.69
C ILE A 5 5.02 3.42 -8.10
N ILE A 6 4.78 4.37 -7.21
CA ILE A 6 3.47 4.61 -6.60
C ILE A 6 2.81 5.75 -7.36
N HIS A 7 1.60 5.52 -7.86
CA HIS A 7 0.80 6.55 -8.53
C HIS A 7 0.36 7.61 -7.52
N SER A 8 0.21 8.87 -7.96
CA SER A 8 -0.20 9.99 -7.10
C SER A 8 -1.53 9.76 -6.39
N GLU A 9 -2.47 9.07 -7.05
CA GLU A 9 -3.76 8.69 -6.47
C GLU A 9 -3.59 7.72 -5.29
N ALA A 10 -2.74 6.70 -5.46
CA ALA A 10 -2.42 5.73 -4.41
C ALA A 10 -1.67 6.39 -3.25
N THR A 11 -0.79 7.37 -3.50
CA THR A 11 -0.16 8.16 -2.43
C THR A 11 -1.21 8.91 -1.61
N ARG A 12 -2.17 9.57 -2.27
CA ARG A 12 -3.26 10.28 -1.59
C ARG A 12 -4.15 9.32 -0.79
N GLU A 13 -4.45 8.14 -1.33
CA GLU A 13 -5.19 7.11 -0.61
C GLU A 13 -4.45 6.62 0.63
N LEU A 14 -3.14 6.41 0.51
CA LEU A 14 -2.29 6.04 1.64
C LEU A 14 -2.29 7.12 2.74
N ASP A 15 -2.10 8.39 2.38
CA ASP A 15 -2.13 9.51 3.33
C ASP A 15 -3.46 9.59 4.07
N ASN A 16 -4.57 9.41 3.35
CA ASN A 16 -5.92 9.38 3.94
C ASN A 16 -6.09 8.21 4.90
N ALA A 17 -5.59 7.02 4.54
CA ALA A 17 -5.67 5.82 5.37
C ALA A 17 -4.86 6.00 6.66
N ILE A 18 -3.61 6.48 6.56
CA ILE A 18 -2.76 6.76 7.73
C ILE A 18 -3.47 7.73 8.68
N GLN A 19 -4.01 8.84 8.19
CA GLN A 19 -4.74 9.80 9.01
C GLN A 19 -5.99 9.20 9.66
N TYR A 20 -6.71 8.34 8.94
CA TYR A 20 -7.89 7.67 9.46
C TYR A 20 -7.54 6.75 10.65
N TYR A 21 -6.51 5.91 10.50
CA TYR A 21 -6.10 4.98 11.55
C TYR A 21 -5.48 5.70 12.75
N GLU A 22 -4.68 6.74 12.53
CA GLU A 22 -4.09 7.53 13.61
C GLU A 22 -5.16 8.19 14.50
N LYS A 23 -6.28 8.64 13.91
CA LYS A 23 -7.43 9.18 14.65
C LYS A 23 -8.15 8.14 15.50
N GLN A 24 -8.08 6.86 15.15
CA GLN A 24 -8.70 5.80 15.96
C GLN A 24 -7.85 5.44 17.17
N LYS A 25 -6.54 5.34 16.98
CA LYS A 25 -5.58 5.04 18.04
C LYS A 25 -4.23 5.64 17.66
N ILE A 26 -3.67 6.41 18.57
CA ILE A 26 -2.32 6.99 18.40
C ILE A 26 -1.33 5.85 18.11
N GLY A 27 -0.55 6.02 17.04
CA GLY A 27 0.43 5.05 16.55
C GLY A 27 -0.10 4.06 15.51
N LEU A 28 -1.41 3.90 15.36
CA LEU A 28 -1.97 2.93 14.42
C LEU A 28 -1.72 3.31 12.95
N GLY A 29 -1.60 4.61 12.65
CA GLY A 29 -1.21 5.07 11.32
C GLY A 29 0.25 4.70 10.98
N LEU A 30 1.13 4.73 11.99
CA LEU A 30 2.53 4.31 11.85
C LEU A 30 2.65 2.80 11.69
N ASP A 31 1.87 2.03 12.45
CA ASP A 31 1.79 0.58 12.31
C ASP A 31 1.39 0.18 10.88
N LEU A 32 0.34 0.82 10.33
CA LEU A 32 -0.08 0.61 8.95
C LEU A 32 1.03 0.92 7.95
N LEU A 33 1.70 2.07 8.08
CA LEU A 33 2.77 2.47 7.19
C LEU A 33 3.91 1.43 7.18
N SER A 34 4.32 0.97 8.36
CA SER A 34 5.34 -0.08 8.50
C SER A 34 4.94 -1.38 7.82
N GLU A 35 3.69 -1.83 7.97
CA GLU A 35 3.21 -3.05 7.30
C GLU A 35 3.21 -2.91 5.77
N ILE A 36 2.85 -1.74 5.25
CA ILE A 36 2.85 -1.46 3.81
C ILE A 36 4.28 -1.45 3.26
N GLU A 37 5.23 -0.80 3.94
CA GLU A 37 6.64 -0.80 3.55
C GLU A 37 7.20 -2.23 3.46
N GLN A 38 6.93 -3.07 4.45
CA GLN A 38 7.32 -4.48 4.43
C GLN A 38 6.68 -5.27 3.27
N ALA A 39 5.43 -4.96 2.92
CA ALA A 39 4.78 -5.57 1.77
C ALA A 39 5.42 -5.12 0.45
N LEU A 40 5.76 -3.84 0.32
CA LEU A 40 6.43 -3.29 -0.86
C LEU A 40 7.82 -3.90 -1.06
N GLU A 41 8.60 -4.08 0.00
CA GLU A 41 9.90 -4.76 -0.07
C GLU A 41 9.76 -6.18 -0.62
N LYS A 42 8.78 -6.95 -0.11
CA LYS A 42 8.50 -8.32 -0.58
C LYS A 42 8.11 -8.36 -2.06
N ILE A 43 7.28 -7.42 -2.52
CA ILE A 43 6.90 -7.29 -3.94
C ILE A 43 8.10 -6.87 -4.80
N GLN A 44 8.97 -6.01 -4.28
CA GLN A 44 10.16 -5.56 -5.00
C GLN A 44 11.15 -6.72 -5.24
N ILE A 45 11.25 -7.65 -4.27
CA ILE A 45 12.05 -8.88 -4.38
C ILE A 45 11.38 -9.87 -5.33
N ASN A 46 10.07 -10.08 -5.19
CA ASN A 46 9.29 -11.00 -6.01
C ASN A 46 8.00 -10.33 -6.53
N PRO A 47 8.02 -9.74 -7.74
CA PRO A 47 6.85 -9.07 -8.30
C PRO A 47 5.64 -9.98 -8.54
N ASN A 48 5.83 -11.30 -8.59
CA ASN A 48 4.76 -12.28 -8.79
C ASN A 48 4.20 -12.84 -7.46
N LEU A 49 4.54 -12.23 -6.31
CA LEU A 49 4.07 -12.67 -5.00
C LEU A 49 2.56 -12.46 -4.81
N GLY A 50 1.98 -11.47 -5.50
CA GLY A 50 0.54 -11.19 -5.45
C GLY A 50 -0.30 -12.17 -6.26
N THR A 51 -1.59 -12.22 -5.97
CA THR A 51 -2.57 -12.88 -6.84
C THR A 51 -3.03 -11.90 -7.92
N ALA A 52 -3.21 -12.38 -9.15
CA ALA A 52 -3.74 -11.56 -10.23
C ALA A 52 -5.12 -11.02 -9.84
N HIS A 53 -5.22 -9.70 -9.68
CA HIS A 53 -6.50 -9.04 -9.44
C HIS A 53 -7.15 -8.77 -10.79
N THR A 54 -8.14 -9.58 -11.16
CA THR A 54 -8.99 -9.32 -12.33
C THR A 54 -10.09 -8.37 -11.89
N ILE A 55 -10.07 -7.14 -12.40
CA ILE A 55 -11.17 -6.21 -12.18
C ILE A 55 -12.26 -6.57 -13.19
N GLU A 56 -13.28 -7.32 -12.77
CA GLU A 56 -14.50 -7.44 -13.57
C GLU A 56 -15.17 -6.07 -13.62
N GLY A 57 -15.25 -5.45 -14.80
CA GLY A 57 -16.10 -4.28 -15.03
C GLY A 57 -15.41 -2.94 -15.31
N VAL A 58 -14.10 -2.88 -15.57
CA VAL A 58 -13.51 -1.67 -16.18
C VAL A 58 -13.80 -1.73 -17.69
N ARG A 59 -14.91 -1.12 -18.10
CA ARG A 59 -15.22 -0.78 -19.49
C ARG A 59 -14.56 0.54 -19.89
#